data_AF-A0A4Y3VSX8-F1
#
_entry.id   AF-A0A4Y3VSX8-F1
#
_cell.length_a   1.000
_cell.length_b   1.000
_cell.length_c   1.000
_cell.angle_alpha   90.00
_cell.angle_beta   90.00
_cell.angle_gamma   90.00
#
_symmetry.space_group_name_H-M   'P 1'
#
loop_
_entity.id
_entity.type
_entity.pdbx_description
1 polymer ?
#
loop_
_entity_poly.entity_id
_entity_poly.type
_entity_poly.pdbx_seq_one_letter_code
_entity_poly.pdbx_strand_id
1 'polypeptide(L)'
;MIRTAWALGHLPEFAHLRLWKWAHMLGFRGHFSTKSRAFSTTLGALRDVRRAWRLAQAEAARTRAGLPTTDETALVTASSWTYLSSGYRPGEELLAAQVRHDIAHAQRLKQEGLVPA
;
A
#
# COMPACT_ATOMS: atom_id res chain seq x y z
N MET A 1 7.14 -12.85 -11.80
CA MET A 1 6.47 -11.68 -12.43
C MET A 1 7.44 -10.89 -13.29
N ILE A 2 8.41 -10.13 -12.74
CA ILE A 2 9.41 -9.40 -13.55
C ILE A 2 10.20 -10.30 -14.51
N ARG A 3 10.77 -11.41 -14.02
CA ARG A 3 11.50 -12.37 -14.86
C ARG A 3 10.64 -12.95 -15.98
N THR A 4 9.38 -13.22 -15.66
CA THR A 4 8.39 -13.74 -16.61
C THR A 4 8.06 -12.71 -17.69
N ALA A 5 7.86 -11.44 -17.32
CA ALA A 5 7.64 -10.34 -18.25
C ALA A 5 8.86 -10.08 -19.15
N TRP A 6 10.08 -10.26 -18.64
CA TRP A 6 11.30 -10.24 -19.47
C TRP A 6 11.37 -11.40 -20.45
N ALA A 7 11.11 -12.63 -20.00
CA ALA A 7 11.13 -13.81 -20.89
C ALA A 7 10.10 -13.69 -22.01
N LEU A 8 8.86 -13.30 -21.69
CA LEU A 8 7.80 -13.11 -22.68
C LEU A 8 8.02 -11.89 -23.57
N GLY A 9 8.65 -10.83 -23.03
CA GLY A 9 8.94 -9.60 -23.77
C GLY A 9 9.97 -9.75 -24.89
N HIS A 10 10.69 -10.87 -24.94
CA HIS A 10 11.62 -11.21 -26.03
C HIS A 10 10.98 -12.05 -27.15
N LEU A 11 9.73 -12.51 -26.98
CA LEU A 11 9.03 -13.29 -27.99
C LEU A 11 8.35 -12.37 -29.02
N PRO A 12 8.48 -12.64 -30.34
CA PRO A 12 7.92 -11.79 -31.39
C PRO A 12 6.41 -11.63 -31.30
N GLU A 13 5.70 -12.69 -30.93
CA GLU A 13 4.24 -12.74 -30.76
C GLU A 13 3.72 -11.74 -29.70
N PHE A 14 4.55 -11.39 -28.71
CA PHE A 14 4.18 -10.47 -27.63
C PHE A 14 4.83 -9.09 -27.76
N ALA A 15 5.50 -8.78 -28.87
CA ALA A 15 6.20 -7.51 -29.07
C ALA A 15 5.28 -6.29 -28.91
N HIS A 16 4.03 -6.40 -29.37
CA HIS A 16 3.01 -5.36 -29.27
C HIS A 16 2.62 -5.00 -27.81
N LEU A 17 2.77 -5.94 -26.87
CA LEU A 17 2.45 -5.75 -25.45
C LEU A 17 3.54 -4.98 -24.69
N ARG A 18 4.74 -4.84 -25.27
CA ARG A 18 5.88 -4.08 -24.70
C ARG A 18 6.21 -4.48 -23.25
N LEU A 19 6.08 -5.76 -22.91
CA LEU A 19 6.20 -6.29 -21.54
C LEU A 19 7.55 -5.98 -20.88
N TRP A 20 8.64 -6.06 -21.64
CA TRP A 20 9.98 -5.61 -21.21
C TRP A 20 9.92 -4.19 -20.65
N LYS A 21 9.35 -3.24 -21.41
CA LYS A 21 9.46 -1.80 -21.13
C LYS A 21 8.82 -1.43 -19.80
N TRP A 22 7.83 -2.20 -19.37
CA TRP A 22 7.08 -1.97 -18.14
C TRP A 22 7.39 -2.98 -17.04
N ALA A 23 8.36 -3.89 -17.23
CA ALA A 23 8.68 -4.91 -16.25
C ALA A 23 9.05 -4.30 -14.89
N HIS A 24 9.84 -3.23 -14.89
CA HIS A 24 10.23 -2.50 -13.67
C HIS A 24 9.06 -1.80 -12.95
N MET A 25 7.91 -1.62 -13.62
CA MET A 25 6.68 -1.07 -13.03
C MET A 25 5.80 -2.17 -12.41
N LEU A 26 6.02 -3.44 -12.74
CA LEU A 26 5.30 -4.56 -12.13
C LEU A 26 5.70 -4.67 -10.66
N GLY A 27 4.78 -4.29 -9.78
CA GLY A 27 4.99 -4.19 -8.32
C GLY A 27 5.15 -2.76 -7.79
N PHE A 28 5.38 -1.77 -8.65
CA PHE A 28 5.43 -0.36 -8.23
C PHE A 28 4.00 0.21 -8.12
N ARG A 29 3.70 0.95 -7.04
CA ARG A 29 2.36 1.54 -6.78
C ARG A 29 1.19 0.54 -6.72
N GLY A 30 1.46 -0.74 -6.43
CA GLY A 30 0.41 -1.75 -6.23
C GLY A 30 -0.05 -2.51 -7.48
N HIS A 31 0.66 -2.41 -8.60
CA HIS A 31 0.41 -3.22 -9.81
C HIS A 31 0.95 -4.66 -9.66
N PHE A 32 0.54 -5.34 -8.58
CA PHE A 32 1.05 -6.67 -8.22
C PHE A 32 0.29 -7.81 -8.92
N SER A 33 -0.90 -7.55 -9.46
CA SER A 33 -1.68 -8.56 -10.18
C SER A 33 -2.14 -8.04 -11.54
N THR A 34 -1.80 -8.75 -12.60
CA THR A 34 -2.55 -8.69 -13.85
C THR A 34 -3.84 -9.48 -13.65
N LYS A 35 -4.98 -8.80 -13.70
CA LYS A 35 -6.29 -9.42 -13.49
C LYS A 35 -6.82 -9.88 -14.85
N SER A 36 -6.86 -11.20 -15.08
CA SER A 36 -7.58 -11.76 -16.23
C SER A 36 -9.07 -11.78 -15.91
N ARG A 37 -9.93 -11.36 -16.85
CA ARG A 37 -11.39 -11.47 -16.66
C ARG A 37 -11.86 -12.93 -16.53
N ALA A 38 -11.19 -13.87 -17.22
CA ALA A 38 -11.57 -15.28 -17.24
C ALA A 38 -11.03 -16.07 -16.04
N PHE A 39 -9.87 -15.66 -15.50
CA PHE A 39 -9.15 -16.47 -14.50
C PHE A 39 -8.92 -15.77 -13.16
N SER A 40 -9.33 -14.51 -13.00
CA SER A 40 -9.10 -13.77 -11.75
C SER A 40 -10.40 -13.35 -11.08
N THR A 41 -10.51 -13.70 -9.80
CA THR A 41 -11.56 -13.17 -8.91
C THR A 41 -11.38 -11.67 -8.65
N THR A 42 -12.41 -10.98 -8.18
CA THR A 42 -12.33 -9.56 -7.85
C THR A 42 -11.71 -9.35 -6.48
N LEU A 43 -10.93 -8.27 -6.31
CA LEU A 43 -10.46 -7.87 -4.98
C LEU A 43 -11.64 -7.55 -4.04
N GLY A 44 -12.81 -7.18 -4.59
CA GLY A 44 -14.06 -7.06 -3.81
C GLY A 44 -14.47 -8.40 -3.23
N ALA A 45 -14.64 -9.43 -4.08
CA ALA A 45 -14.99 -10.78 -3.64
C ALA A 45 -14.01 -11.34 -2.61
N LEU A 46 -12.70 -11.13 -2.79
CA LEU A 46 -11.70 -11.53 -1.79
C LEU A 46 -11.82 -10.77 -0.47
N ARG A 47 -12.16 -9.47 -0.50
CA ARG A 47 -12.41 -8.68 0.70
C ARG A 47 -13.69 -9.13 1.41
N ASP A 48 -14.72 -9.51 0.67
CA ASP A 48 -15.99 -10.00 1.23
C ASP A 48 -15.80 -11.35 1.91
N VAL A 49 -15.11 -12.30 1.26
CA VAL A 49 -14.74 -13.58 1.88
C VAL A 49 -13.92 -13.36 3.14
N ARG A 50 -12.96 -12.42 3.11
CA ARG A 50 -12.16 -12.09 4.30
C ARG A 50 -13.01 -11.47 5.42
N ARG A 51 -13.98 -10.61 5.08
CA ARG A 51 -14.92 -10.01 6.05
C ARG A 51 -15.75 -11.10 6.71
N ALA A 52 -16.37 -11.98 5.92
CA ALA A 52 -17.16 -13.10 6.42
C ALA A 52 -16.34 -14.01 7.35
N TRP A 53 -15.12 -14.37 6.94
CA TRP A 53 -14.22 -15.16 7.78
C TRP A 53 -13.89 -14.47 9.10
N ARG A 54 -13.61 -13.15 9.08
CA ARG A 54 -13.34 -12.39 10.31
C ARG A 54 -14.53 -12.33 11.25
N LEU A 55 -15.75 -12.18 10.71
CA LEU A 55 -16.98 -12.19 11.51
C LEU A 55 -17.17 -13.55 12.19
N ALA A 56 -17.01 -14.65 11.44
CA ALA A 56 -17.11 -16.00 12.00
C ALA A 56 -16.05 -16.26 13.09
N GLN A 57 -14.81 -15.80 12.89
CA GLN A 57 -13.75 -15.91 13.89
C GLN A 57 -14.03 -15.08 15.15
N ALA A 58 -14.58 -13.88 14.99
CA ALA A 58 -14.96 -13.03 16.12
C ALA A 58 -16.08 -13.67 16.95
N GLU A 59 -17.05 -14.28 16.27
CA GLU A 59 -18.16 -14.99 16.92
C GLU A 59 -17.64 -16.22 17.68
N ALA A 60 -16.81 -17.05 17.04
CA ALA A 60 -16.19 -18.20 17.71
C ALA A 60 -15.35 -17.81 18.94
N ALA A 61 -14.66 -16.66 18.90
CA ALA A 61 -13.92 -16.14 20.03
C ALA A 61 -14.85 -15.68 21.18
N ARG A 62 -16.00 -15.07 20.85
CA ARG A 62 -17.02 -14.68 21.83
C ARG A 62 -17.66 -15.88 22.51
N THR A 63 -18.04 -16.90 21.74
CA THR A 63 -18.58 -18.16 22.29
C THR A 63 -17.61 -18.77 23.29
N ARG A 64 -16.31 -18.81 22.96
CA ARG A 64 -15.27 -19.31 23.87
C ARG A 64 -15.13 -18.48 25.15
N ALA A 65 -15.36 -17.17 25.05
CA ALA A 65 -15.33 -16.25 26.19
C ALA A 65 -16.64 -16.24 27.01
N GLY A 66 -17.66 -17.02 26.62
CA GLY A 66 -18.97 -17.02 27.29
C GLY A 66 -19.77 -15.73 27.11
N LEU A 67 -19.42 -14.92 26.10
CA LEU A 67 -20.13 -13.68 25.79
C LEU A 67 -21.41 -14.01 24.98
N PRO A 68 -22.53 -13.31 25.23
CA PRO A 68 -23.77 -13.55 24.51
C PRO A 68 -23.64 -13.19 23.02
N THR A 69 -24.31 -13.97 22.19
CA THR A 69 -24.44 -13.75 20.74
C THR A 69 -25.09 -12.37 20.53
N THR A 70 -24.44 -11.50 19.77
CA THR A 70 -25.05 -10.22 19.40
C THR A 70 -25.82 -10.42 18.11
N ASP A 71 -27.15 -10.28 18.16
CA ASP A 71 -28.05 -10.43 16.99
C ASP A 71 -27.97 -9.23 16.03
N GLU A 72 -27.07 -8.28 16.31
CA GLU A 72 -26.94 -7.08 15.52
C GLU A 72 -25.88 -7.26 14.43
N THR A 73 -26.33 -7.22 13.19
CA THR A 73 -25.60 -6.65 12.05
C THR A 73 -25.25 -5.16 12.25
N ALA A 74 -25.17 -4.68 13.49
CA ALA A 74 -24.59 -3.40 13.82
C ALA A 74 -23.08 -3.54 13.62
N LEU A 75 -22.63 -3.12 12.44
CA LEU A 75 -21.26 -2.63 12.27
C LEU A 75 -21.06 -1.50 13.27
N VAL A 76 -20.64 -1.84 14.50
CA VAL A 76 -20.06 -0.88 15.43
C VAL A 76 -18.79 -0.39 14.76
N THR A 77 -18.93 0.67 13.99
CA THR A 77 -17.81 1.40 13.40
C THR A 77 -17.14 2.11 14.56
N ALA A 78 -16.32 1.38 15.31
CA ALA A 78 -15.53 1.89 16.44
C ALA A 78 -14.38 2.82 15.99
N SER A 79 -14.58 3.51 14.89
CA SER A 79 -13.57 4.33 14.23
C SER A 79 -14.21 5.62 13.73
N SER A 80 -14.80 6.39 14.64
CA SER A 80 -15.06 7.81 14.40
C SER A 80 -13.72 8.54 14.53
N TRP A 81 -13.03 8.70 13.40
CA TRP A 81 -11.83 9.52 13.33
C TRP A 81 -12.26 10.98 13.19
N THR A 82 -11.96 11.78 14.20
CA THR A 82 -12.07 13.24 14.10
C THR A 82 -10.70 13.79 13.75
N TYR A 83 -10.66 14.72 12.80
CA TYR A 83 -9.45 15.47 12.50
C TYR A 83 -8.98 16.21 13.76
N LEU A 84 -7.81 15.84 14.27
CA LEU A 84 -7.25 16.45 15.48
C LEU A 84 -6.47 17.72 15.14
N SER A 85 -5.49 17.60 14.24
CA SER A 85 -4.70 18.69 13.70
C SER A 85 -3.78 18.17 12.59
N SER A 86 -3.14 19.10 11.87
CA SER A 86 -2.04 18.83 10.95
C SER A 86 -0.96 19.88 11.18
N GLY A 87 0.30 19.50 11.02
CA GLY A 87 1.45 20.37 11.24
C GLY A 87 2.33 19.88 12.39
N TYR A 88 3.46 20.55 12.56
CA TYR A 88 4.43 20.20 13.58
C TYR A 88 4.04 20.76 14.94
N ARG A 89 4.23 19.97 16.00
CA ARG A 89 4.27 20.50 17.37
C ARG A 89 5.48 21.43 17.53
N PRO A 90 5.51 22.33 18.53
CA PRO A 90 6.63 23.27 18.71
C PRO A 90 8.03 22.61 18.72
N GLY A 91 8.17 21.41 19.30
CA GLY A 91 9.43 20.66 19.28
C GLY A 91 9.73 19.96 17.94
N GLU A 92 8.69 19.53 17.22
CA GLU A 92 8.82 18.90 15.91
C GLU A 92 9.17 19.93 14.83
N GLU A 93 8.75 21.19 15.00
CA GLU A 93 9.08 22.28 14.10
C GLU A 93 10.59 22.55 14.07
N LEU A 94 11.25 22.47 15.23
CA LEU A 94 12.71 22.62 15.32
C LEU A 94 13.44 21.50 14.56
N LEU A 95 12.99 20.25 14.70
CA LEU A 95 13.54 19.12 13.97
C LEU A 95 13.31 19.27 12.46
N ALA A 96 12.10 19.66 12.05
CA ALA A 96 11.77 19.90 10.65
C ALA A 96 12.58 21.07 10.07
N ALA A 97 12.83 22.12 10.86
CA ALA A 97 13.68 23.24 10.46
C ALA A 97 15.13 22.80 10.25
N GLN A 98 15.67 21.96 11.13
CA GLN A 98 17.02 21.42 10.98
C GLN A 98 17.14 20.58 9.70
N VAL A 99 16.19 19.66 9.46
CA VAL A 99 16.19 18.84 8.23
C VAL A 99 16.12 19.72 6.98
N ARG A 100 15.28 20.76 6.98
CA ARG A 100 15.23 21.72 5.86
C ARG A 100 16.54 22.46 5.67
N HIS A 101 17.19 22.85 6.77
CA HIS A 101 18.50 23.49 6.74
C HIS A 101 19.55 22.56 6.12
N ASP A 102 19.63 21.31 6.55
CA ASP A 102 20.59 20.32 6.07
C ASP A 102 20.39 20.01 4.58
N ILE A 103 19.14 19.86 4.14
CA ILE A 103 18.80 19.67 2.72
C ILE A 103 19.23 20.88 1.90
N ALA A 104 18.92 22.10 2.35
CA ALA A 104 19.32 23.32 1.65
C ALA A 104 20.84 23.48 1.60
N HIS A 105 21.53 23.11 2.68
CA HIS A 105 22.99 23.12 2.75
C HIS A 105 23.61 22.11 1.77
N ALA A 106 23.12 20.87 1.77
CA ALA A 106 23.56 19.84 0.82
C ALA A 106 23.31 20.25 -0.63
N GLN A 107 22.18 20.90 -0.92
CA GLN A 107 21.87 21.42 -2.24
C GLN A 107 22.82 22.55 -2.65
N ARG A 108 23.15 23.48 -1.74
CA ARG A 108 24.14 24.54 -2.00
C ARG A 108 25.53 23.96 -2.28
N LEU A 109 26.02 23.06 -1.43
CA LEU A 109 27.31 22.40 -1.66
C LEU A 109 27.36 21.67 -3.01
N LYS A 110 26.25 21.02 -3.40
CA LYS A 110 26.13 20.39 -4.72
C LYS A 110 26.18 21.40 -5.87
N GLN A 111 25.53 22.56 -5.73
CA GLN A 111 25.57 23.63 -6.72
C GLN A 111 26.97 24.26 -6.84
N GLU A 112 27.67 24.40 -5.71
CA GLU A 112 29.02 24.96 -5.62
C GLU A 112 30.13 23.94 -6.01
N GLY A 113 29.77 22.68 -6.28
CA GLY A 113 30.72 21.64 -6.68
C GLY A 113 31.60 21.12 -5.53
N LEU A 114 31.20 21.34 -4.28
CA LEU A 114 31.96 21.03 -3.06
C LEU A 114 31.64 19.64 -2.47
N VAL A 115 30.85 18.81 -3.15
CA VAL A 115 30.53 17.44 -2.71
C VAL A 115 31.32 16.45 -3.59
N PRO A 116 32.18 15.57 -3.02
CA PRO A 116 32.85 14.53 -3.79
C PRO A 116 31.82 13.51 -4.33
N ALA A 117 32.11 12.97 -5.52
CA ALA A 117 31.27 12.00 -6.23
C ALA A 117 31.01 10.72 -5.42
#